data_AF-A0A523JBI2-F1
#
_entry.id   AF-A0A523JBI2-F1
#
_cell.length_a   1.000
_cell.length_b   1.000
_cell.length_c   1.000
_cell.angle_alpha   90.00
_cell.angle_beta   90.00
_cell.angle_gamma   90.00
#
_symmetry.space_group_name_H-M   'P 1'
#
loop_
_entity.id
_entity.type
_entity.pdbx_description
1 polymer ?
#
loop_
_entity_poly.entity_id
_entity_poly.type
_entity_poly.pdbx_seq_one_letter_code
_entity_poly.pdbx_strand_id
1 'polypeptide(L)'
;MEIRTPFNKHEDEMTNNRGGSNNHDTNSKVALQQDTALEEQLMLLLSNNQIILVKLSENKVAKNPNEALKLLCDIVNQVVAFAERKLRVNSSHLQKLLVSESGHSPNIKLLHLNKNSLYPDTVINLFKGWASHPSDRQPIFDEIRDSLINITKSYFSLFESSFRSDLIKRQWKETYLINIDELRGIAEKIKF
;
A
#
# COMPACT_ATOMS: atom_id res chain seq x y z
N MET A 1 68.94 63.05 2.22
CA MET A 1 67.62 62.41 2.08
C MET A 1 67.85 60.90 2.11
N GLU A 2 67.09 60.21 2.93
CA GLU A 2 67.35 58.92 3.60
C GLU A 2 67.37 57.71 2.63
N ILE A 3 68.39 56.82 2.65
CA ILE A 3 68.52 55.48 3.31
C ILE A 3 67.32 54.50 3.21
N ARG A 4 67.62 53.27 2.72
CA ARG A 4 67.09 51.90 3.05
C ARG A 4 66.30 51.14 1.96
N THR A 5 66.93 50.10 1.42
CA THR A 5 66.35 48.74 1.15
C THR A 5 66.30 47.93 2.47
N PRO A 6 65.78 46.66 2.60
CA PRO A 6 65.02 45.73 1.72
C PRO A 6 63.84 44.97 2.47
N PHE A 7 63.35 43.83 1.90
CA PHE A 7 62.66 42.64 2.51
C PHE A 7 61.16 42.32 2.20
N ASN A 8 60.98 41.35 1.28
CA ASN A 8 60.33 40.01 1.38
C ASN A 8 59.06 39.71 2.20
N LYS A 9 58.31 38.68 1.71
CA LYS A 9 57.16 37.91 2.26
C LYS A 9 55.75 38.47 1.90
N HIS A 10 54.69 37.73 1.61
CA HIS A 10 54.21 36.34 1.83
C HIS A 10 53.25 36.02 0.64
N GLU A 11 53.29 34.84 0.03
CA GLU A 11 52.43 33.66 0.30
C GLU A 11 50.91 33.87 0.11
N ASP A 12 50.35 32.96 -0.70
CA ASP A 12 49.01 32.38 -0.61
C ASP A 12 47.75 33.23 -0.82
N GLU A 13 47.26 33.22 -2.07
CA GLU A 13 45.82 33.22 -2.35
C GLU A 13 45.46 32.11 -3.35
N MET A 14 45.57 30.85 -2.91
CA MET A 14 44.71 29.78 -3.44
C MET A 14 43.36 29.87 -2.73
N THR A 15 42.43 30.63 -3.28
CA THR A 15 41.05 30.64 -2.80
C THR A 15 40.38 29.31 -3.15
N ASN A 16 40.30 28.50 -2.10
CA ASN A 16 39.56 27.26 -1.93
C ASN A 16 38.14 27.34 -2.52
N ASN A 17 37.94 26.82 -3.72
CA ASN A 17 36.60 26.55 -4.26
C ASN A 17 36.13 25.16 -3.81
N ARG A 18 35.83 25.02 -2.50
CA ARG A 18 35.26 23.81 -1.88
C ARG A 18 33.94 24.17 -1.17
N GLY A 19 32.92 24.48 -1.95
CA GLY A 19 31.56 24.75 -1.45
C GLY A 19 30.46 23.85 -2.00
N GLY A 20 30.77 22.90 -2.90
CA GLY A 20 29.75 22.17 -3.67
C GLY A 20 29.31 20.80 -3.14
N SER A 21 30.06 20.18 -2.22
CA SER A 21 29.90 18.74 -1.93
C SER A 21 28.97 18.40 -0.75
N ASN A 22 28.66 19.35 0.15
CA ASN A 22 27.95 19.02 1.40
C ASN A 22 26.42 18.95 1.24
N ASN A 23 25.84 19.60 0.22
CA ASN A 23 24.37 19.63 0.07
C ASN A 23 23.81 18.36 -0.58
N HIS A 24 24.60 17.66 -1.40
CA HIS A 24 24.16 16.44 -2.08
C HIS A 24 24.11 15.23 -1.12
N ASP A 25 25.13 15.08 -0.27
CA ASP A 25 25.21 14.00 0.71
C ASP A 25 24.14 14.10 1.80
N THR A 26 23.78 15.32 2.20
CA THR A 26 22.79 15.55 3.25
C THR A 26 21.37 15.22 2.76
N ASN A 27 21.02 15.61 1.53
CA ASN A 27 19.72 15.28 0.93
C ASN A 27 19.58 13.79 0.63
N SER A 28 20.65 13.12 0.20
CA SER A 28 20.67 11.67 -0.04
C SER A 28 20.46 10.88 1.26
N LYS A 29 21.15 11.26 2.35
CA LYS A 29 20.99 10.63 3.67
C LYS A 29 19.57 10.79 4.24
N VAL A 30 18.98 11.98 4.12
CA VAL A 30 17.60 12.22 4.59
C VAL A 30 16.59 11.40 3.78
N ALA A 31 16.78 11.29 2.45
CA ALA A 31 15.92 10.47 1.60
C ALA A 31 15.99 8.98 1.98
N LEU A 32 17.19 8.46 2.22
CA LEU A 32 17.40 7.08 2.66
C LEU A 32 16.74 6.81 4.02
N GLN A 33 16.88 7.71 5.00
CA GLN A 33 16.24 7.57 6.31
C GLN A 33 14.71 7.55 6.21
N GLN A 34 14.13 8.36 5.33
CA GLN A 34 12.67 8.38 5.11
C GLN A 34 12.18 7.10 4.43
N ASP A 35 12.92 6.61 3.44
CA ASP A 35 12.62 5.33 2.80
C ASP A 35 12.68 4.20 3.84
N THR A 36 13.77 4.08 4.61
CA THR A 36 13.91 3.06 5.67
C THR A 36 12.77 3.12 6.68
N ALA A 37 12.39 4.31 7.15
CA ALA A 37 11.27 4.44 8.10
C ALA A 37 9.92 4.01 7.48
N LEU A 38 9.73 4.20 6.18
CA LEU A 38 8.55 3.73 5.45
C LEU A 38 8.58 2.20 5.29
N GLU A 39 9.75 1.62 4.96
CA GLU A 39 9.94 0.17 4.84
C GLU A 39 9.58 -0.57 6.13
N GLU A 40 10.08 -0.12 7.28
CA GLU A 40 9.78 -0.74 8.58
C GLU A 40 8.28 -0.81 8.86
N GLN A 41 7.55 0.25 8.51
CA GLN A 41 6.11 0.33 8.75
C GLN A 41 5.32 -0.54 7.76
N LEU A 42 5.78 -0.62 6.51
CA LEU A 42 5.20 -1.49 5.50
C LEU A 42 5.46 -2.97 5.81
N MET A 43 6.61 -3.31 6.38
CA MET A 43 6.91 -4.66 6.84
C MET A 43 5.92 -5.10 7.92
N LEU A 44 5.57 -4.21 8.86
CA LEU A 44 4.54 -4.47 9.86
C LEU A 44 3.16 -4.65 9.22
N LEU A 45 2.80 -3.81 8.26
CA LEU A 45 1.54 -3.94 7.51
C LEU A 45 1.46 -5.29 6.79
N LEU A 46 2.49 -5.67 6.04
CA LEU A 46 2.52 -6.95 5.33
C LEU A 46 2.50 -8.14 6.30
N SER A 47 3.16 -8.03 7.45
CA SER A 47 3.10 -9.06 8.48
C SER A 47 1.66 -9.26 9.00
N ASN A 48 0.93 -8.17 9.22
CA ASN A 48 -0.49 -8.25 9.62
C ASN A 48 -1.37 -8.82 8.50
N ASN A 49 -1.13 -8.43 7.25
CA ASN A 49 -1.82 -9.02 6.10
C ASN A 49 -1.54 -10.53 5.99
N GLN A 50 -0.30 -10.97 6.24
CA GLN A 50 0.07 -12.39 6.21
C GLN A 50 -0.69 -13.19 7.28
N ILE A 51 -0.92 -12.63 8.47
CA ILE A 51 -1.78 -13.26 9.48
C ILE A 51 -3.21 -13.46 8.94
N ILE A 52 -3.74 -12.49 8.18
CA ILE A 52 -5.07 -12.61 7.55
C ILE A 52 -5.04 -13.65 6.42
N LEU A 53 -3.98 -13.67 5.59
CA LEU A 53 -3.82 -14.66 4.52
C LEU A 53 -3.79 -16.09 5.07
N VAL A 54 -3.08 -16.32 6.18
CA VAL A 54 -3.10 -17.61 6.88
C VAL A 54 -4.53 -17.97 7.28
N LYS A 55 -5.28 -17.05 7.91
CA LYS A 55 -6.69 -17.29 8.28
C LYS A 55 -7.57 -17.58 7.07
N LEU A 56 -7.39 -16.85 5.97
CA LEU A 56 -8.11 -17.07 4.71
C LEU A 56 -7.83 -18.46 4.13
N SER A 57 -6.60 -18.96 4.28
CA SER A 57 -6.19 -20.28 3.80
C SER A 57 -6.71 -21.44 4.67
N GLU A 58 -7.19 -21.18 5.89
CA GLU A 58 -7.70 -22.22 6.76
C GLU A 58 -8.96 -22.87 6.17
N ASN A 59 -9.02 -24.20 6.20
CA ASN A 59 -10.14 -24.97 5.65
C ASN A 59 -11.53 -24.52 6.14
N LYS A 60 -11.61 -24.01 7.37
CA LYS A 60 -12.88 -23.50 7.94
C LYS A 60 -13.36 -22.23 7.22
N VAL A 61 -12.44 -21.37 6.80
CA VAL A 61 -12.74 -20.11 6.10
C VAL A 61 -12.93 -20.37 4.61
N ALA A 62 -12.14 -21.28 4.01
CA ALA A 62 -12.35 -21.73 2.64
C ALA A 62 -13.77 -22.28 2.39
N LYS A 63 -14.39 -22.86 3.42
CA LYS A 63 -15.79 -23.36 3.41
C LYS A 63 -16.83 -22.34 3.91
N ASN A 64 -16.41 -21.12 4.24
CA ASN A 64 -17.28 -20.07 4.74
C ASN A 64 -17.01 -18.74 3.99
N PRO A 65 -17.60 -18.56 2.80
CA PRO A 65 -17.37 -17.38 1.98
C PRO A 65 -17.72 -16.05 2.65
N ASN A 66 -18.69 -16.04 3.57
CA ASN A 66 -19.05 -14.84 4.33
C ASN A 66 -17.91 -14.39 5.25
N GLU A 67 -17.24 -15.34 5.91
CA GLU A 67 -16.09 -15.03 6.75
C GLU A 67 -14.91 -14.58 5.92
N ALA A 68 -14.68 -15.23 4.77
CA ALA A 68 -13.63 -14.81 3.88
C ALA A 68 -13.84 -13.38 3.33
N LEU A 69 -15.09 -13.01 3.02
CA LEU A 69 -15.40 -11.65 2.58
C LEU A 69 -15.06 -10.59 3.65
N LYS A 70 -15.27 -10.89 4.93
CA LYS A 70 -14.85 -10.00 6.02
C LYS A 70 -13.33 -9.84 6.06
N LEU A 71 -12.60 -10.95 5.99
CA LEU A 71 -11.13 -10.93 6.00
C LEU A 71 -10.56 -10.16 4.80
N LEU A 72 -11.19 -10.27 3.61
CA LEU A 72 -10.81 -9.47 2.44
C LEU A 72 -11.07 -7.96 2.68
N CYS A 73 -12.21 -7.60 3.28
CA CYS A 73 -12.47 -6.21 3.67
C CYS A 73 -11.46 -5.72 4.72
N ASP A 74 -11.05 -6.57 5.67
CA ASP A 74 -10.05 -6.23 6.69
C ASP A 74 -8.69 -5.91 6.08
N ILE A 75 -8.25 -6.66 5.05
CA ILE A 75 -7.01 -6.34 4.30
C ILE A 75 -7.12 -4.95 3.67
N VAL A 76 -8.22 -4.67 2.95
CA VAL A 76 -8.44 -3.35 2.34
C VAL A 76 -8.45 -2.25 3.41
N ASN A 77 -9.14 -2.47 4.52
CA ASN A 77 -9.21 -1.51 5.62
C ASN A 77 -7.83 -1.26 6.26
N GLN A 78 -6.98 -2.28 6.37
CA GLN A 78 -5.61 -2.12 6.87
C GLN A 78 -4.74 -1.27 5.93
N VAL A 79 -4.79 -1.52 4.61
CA VAL A 79 -4.02 -0.71 3.66
C VAL A 79 -4.56 0.72 3.57
N VAL A 80 -5.88 0.93 3.65
CA VAL A 80 -6.49 2.27 3.69
C VAL A 80 -6.03 3.02 4.95
N ALA A 81 -6.15 2.40 6.12
CA ALA A 81 -5.74 3.00 7.39
C ALA A 81 -4.22 3.27 7.46
N PHE A 82 -3.41 2.49 6.75
CA PHE A 82 -1.99 2.79 6.57
C PHE A 82 -1.80 4.06 5.72
N ALA A 83 -2.46 4.11 4.56
CA ALA A 83 -2.36 5.22 3.61
C ALA A 83 -2.78 6.56 4.25
N GLU A 84 -3.86 6.57 5.02
CA GLU A 84 -4.33 7.78 5.71
C GLU A 84 -3.35 8.24 6.79
N ARG A 85 -2.85 7.31 7.62
CA ARG A 85 -1.98 7.67 8.76
C ARG A 85 -0.57 8.05 8.32
N LYS A 86 -0.02 7.36 7.32
CA LYS A 86 1.41 7.44 6.97
C LYS A 86 1.66 8.30 5.74
N LEU A 87 0.78 8.21 4.74
CA LEU A 87 0.90 8.96 3.50
C LEU A 87 -0.05 10.16 3.41
N ARG A 88 -0.89 10.37 4.44
CA ARG A 88 -1.87 11.47 4.52
C ARG A 88 -2.82 11.50 3.32
N VAL A 89 -3.15 10.33 2.80
CA VAL A 89 -4.11 10.19 1.71
C VAL A 89 -5.48 10.70 2.17
N ASN A 90 -6.16 11.41 1.28
CA ASN A 90 -7.47 11.96 1.57
C ASN A 90 -8.48 10.83 1.82
N SER A 91 -9.35 11.02 2.81
CA SER A 91 -10.43 10.10 3.18
C SER A 91 -11.32 9.67 2.00
N SER A 92 -11.57 10.59 1.06
CA SER A 92 -12.34 10.31 -0.16
C SER A 92 -11.66 9.37 -1.17
N HIS A 93 -10.38 9.01 -0.98
CA HIS A 93 -9.65 8.19 -1.96
C HIS A 93 -10.27 6.80 -2.14
N LEU A 94 -10.61 6.11 -1.03
CA LEU A 94 -11.28 4.81 -1.10
C LEU A 94 -12.63 4.92 -1.82
N GLN A 95 -13.40 5.97 -1.55
CA GLN A 95 -14.67 6.22 -2.23
C GLN A 95 -14.48 6.36 -3.75
N LYS A 96 -13.45 7.09 -4.19
CA LYS A 96 -13.14 7.24 -5.62
C LYS A 96 -12.75 5.92 -6.27
N LEU A 97 -11.96 5.10 -5.59
CA LEU A 97 -11.61 3.76 -6.07
C LEU A 97 -12.84 2.86 -6.18
N LEU A 98 -13.73 2.85 -5.19
CA LEU A 98 -14.99 2.10 -5.25
C LEU A 98 -15.86 2.53 -6.41
N VAL A 99 -16.00 3.85 -6.65
CA VAL A 99 -16.76 4.37 -7.79
C VAL A 99 -16.15 3.90 -9.11
N SER A 100 -14.83 3.95 -9.24
CA SER A 100 -14.11 3.48 -10.42
C SER A 100 -14.30 1.97 -10.66
N GLU A 101 -14.09 1.15 -9.63
CA GLU A 101 -14.27 -0.31 -9.72
C GLU A 101 -15.72 -0.66 -10.04
N SER A 102 -16.69 0.11 -9.55
CA SER A 102 -18.11 -0.15 -9.78
C SER A 102 -18.57 -0.02 -11.23
N GLY A 103 -17.75 0.56 -12.11
CA GLY A 103 -17.97 0.55 -13.56
C GLY A 103 -17.75 -0.82 -14.20
N HIS A 104 -16.88 -1.64 -13.60
CA HIS A 104 -16.56 -3.01 -14.07
C HIS A 104 -17.23 -4.08 -13.20
N SER A 105 -17.39 -3.78 -11.91
CA SER A 105 -17.88 -4.66 -10.86
C SER A 105 -19.04 -3.99 -10.12
N PRO A 106 -20.25 -3.88 -10.71
CA PRO A 106 -21.39 -3.19 -10.10
C PRO A 106 -21.74 -3.66 -8.67
N ASN A 107 -21.52 -4.93 -8.34
CA ASN A 107 -21.82 -5.51 -7.03
C ASN A 107 -20.90 -5.01 -5.91
N ILE A 108 -19.77 -4.38 -6.22
CA ILE A 108 -18.91 -3.75 -5.20
C ILE A 108 -19.65 -2.65 -4.43
N LYS A 109 -20.68 -2.04 -5.03
CA LYS A 109 -21.55 -1.03 -4.39
C LYS A 109 -22.35 -1.58 -3.21
N LEU A 110 -22.46 -2.90 -3.10
CA LEU A 110 -23.09 -3.55 -1.96
C LEU A 110 -22.21 -3.45 -0.70
N LEU A 111 -20.90 -3.22 -0.83
CA LEU A 111 -20.06 -2.94 0.32
C LEU A 111 -20.35 -1.54 0.85
N HIS A 112 -20.72 -1.46 2.12
CA HIS A 112 -21.01 -0.18 2.74
C HIS A 112 -19.70 0.49 3.18
N LEU A 113 -19.56 1.77 2.84
CA LEU A 113 -18.44 2.60 3.27
C LEU A 113 -18.87 3.43 4.48
N ASN A 114 -18.18 3.27 5.61
CA ASN A 114 -18.40 4.10 6.79
C ASN A 114 -17.04 4.51 7.39
N LYS A 115 -16.81 5.81 7.55
CA LYS A 115 -15.53 6.39 8.03
C LYS A 115 -14.29 5.82 7.30
N ASN A 116 -14.38 5.65 5.98
CA ASN A 116 -13.35 5.05 5.11
C ASN A 116 -12.99 3.59 5.38
N SER A 117 -13.88 2.86 6.06
CA SER A 117 -13.78 1.42 6.20
C SER A 117 -14.91 0.74 5.42
N LEU A 118 -14.58 -0.37 4.78
CA LEU A 118 -15.52 -1.25 4.11
C LEU A 118 -16.17 -2.19 5.11
N TYR A 119 -17.48 -2.33 4.98
CA TYR A 119 -18.32 -3.22 5.78
C TYR A 119 -19.09 -4.16 4.84
N PRO A 120 -18.90 -5.49 4.95
CA PRO A 120 -19.53 -6.47 4.07
C PRO A 120 -20.94 -6.88 4.54
N ASP A 121 -21.47 -6.31 5.62
CA ASP A 121 -22.72 -6.74 6.26
C ASP A 121 -23.90 -6.82 5.30
N THR A 122 -24.05 -5.85 4.39
CA THR A 122 -25.11 -5.84 3.38
C THR A 122 -24.99 -7.05 2.44
N VAL A 123 -23.78 -7.34 1.94
CA VAL A 123 -23.52 -8.50 1.06
C VAL A 123 -23.75 -9.80 1.81
N ILE A 124 -23.29 -9.89 3.06
CA ILE A 124 -23.47 -11.09 3.90
C ILE A 124 -24.96 -11.33 4.16
N ASN A 125 -25.73 -10.28 4.46
CA ASN A 125 -27.17 -10.38 4.68
C ASN A 125 -27.90 -10.77 3.40
N LEU A 126 -27.48 -10.22 2.25
CA LEU A 126 -27.97 -10.62 0.93
C LEU A 126 -27.75 -12.12 0.69
N PHE A 127 -26.54 -12.64 0.94
CA PHE A 127 -26.22 -14.06 0.79
C PHE A 127 -26.99 -14.96 1.75
N LYS A 128 -27.22 -14.52 3.00
CA LYS A 128 -28.02 -15.27 3.98
C LYS A 128 -29.50 -15.34 3.61
N GLY A 129 -30.05 -14.26 3.05
CA GLY A 129 -31.46 -14.17 2.63
C GLY A 129 -31.74 -14.73 1.25
N TRP A 130 -30.72 -15.27 0.56
CA TRP A 130 -30.84 -15.69 -0.84
C TRP A 130 -31.59 -17.02 -0.96
N ALA A 131 -32.82 -16.97 -1.47
CA ALA A 131 -33.72 -18.13 -1.58
C ALA A 131 -33.36 -19.13 -2.69
N SER A 132 -32.60 -18.69 -3.71
CA SER A 132 -32.17 -19.53 -4.83
C SER A 132 -30.93 -20.38 -4.50
N HIS A 133 -30.39 -21.09 -5.49
CA HIS A 133 -29.29 -22.03 -5.31
C HIS A 133 -28.00 -21.31 -4.86
N PRO A 134 -27.20 -21.86 -3.92
CA PRO A 134 -25.97 -21.23 -3.44
C PRO A 134 -24.96 -20.87 -4.54
N SER A 135 -24.92 -21.65 -5.63
CA SER A 135 -24.07 -21.40 -6.80
C SER A 135 -24.33 -20.03 -7.46
N ASP A 136 -25.55 -19.50 -7.34
CA ASP A 136 -25.91 -18.20 -7.93
C ASP A 136 -25.23 -17.03 -7.21
N ARG A 137 -24.72 -17.27 -6.00
CA ARG A 137 -23.98 -16.29 -5.18
C ARG A 137 -22.51 -16.20 -5.58
N GLN A 138 -21.97 -17.26 -6.20
CA GLN A 138 -20.55 -17.34 -6.53
C GLN A 138 -20.09 -16.22 -7.47
N PRO A 139 -20.81 -15.88 -8.57
CA PRO A 139 -20.39 -14.80 -9.45
C PRO A 139 -20.32 -13.44 -8.74
N ILE A 140 -21.30 -13.15 -7.86
CA ILE A 140 -21.34 -11.91 -7.07
C ILE A 140 -20.15 -11.86 -6.12
N PHE A 141 -19.84 -12.98 -5.46
CA PHE A 141 -18.69 -13.08 -4.60
C PHE A 141 -17.37 -12.90 -5.35
N ASP A 142 -17.21 -13.56 -6.50
CA ASP A 142 -16.00 -13.47 -7.33
C ASP A 142 -15.76 -12.02 -7.76
N GLU A 143 -16.81 -11.34 -8.21
CA GLU A 143 -16.75 -9.93 -8.61
C GLU A 143 -16.33 -9.00 -7.46
N ILE A 144 -16.91 -9.19 -6.27
CA ILE A 144 -16.56 -8.40 -5.08
C ILE A 144 -15.13 -8.71 -4.62
N ARG A 145 -14.74 -9.99 -4.58
CA ARG A 145 -13.39 -10.44 -4.26
C ARG A 145 -12.36 -9.76 -5.17
N ASP A 146 -12.58 -9.83 -6.48
CA ASP A 146 -11.61 -9.33 -7.45
C ASP A 146 -11.46 -7.80 -7.34
N SER A 147 -12.56 -7.09 -7.09
CA SER A 147 -12.54 -5.64 -6.83
C SER A 147 -11.77 -5.29 -5.55
N LEU A 148 -11.95 -6.04 -4.46
CA LEU A 148 -11.20 -5.84 -3.21
C LEU A 148 -9.68 -6.06 -3.40
N ILE A 149 -9.31 -7.08 -4.19
CA ILE A 149 -7.91 -7.33 -4.55
C ILE A 149 -7.35 -6.17 -5.39
N ASN A 150 -8.12 -5.66 -6.37
CA ASN A 150 -7.70 -4.53 -7.21
C ASN A 150 -7.53 -3.23 -6.40
N ILE A 151 -8.41 -2.98 -5.43
CA ILE A 151 -8.28 -1.86 -4.50
C ILE A 151 -6.99 -2.01 -3.69
N THR A 152 -6.73 -3.20 -3.13
CA THR A 152 -5.49 -3.48 -2.39
C THR A 152 -4.26 -3.21 -3.25
N LYS A 153 -4.26 -3.71 -4.49
CA LYS A 153 -3.19 -3.48 -5.47
C LYS A 153 -2.98 -1.99 -5.75
N SER A 154 -4.06 -1.21 -5.89
CA SER A 154 -3.98 0.23 -6.12
C SER A 154 -3.32 0.98 -4.96
N TYR A 155 -3.61 0.58 -3.71
CA TYR A 155 -2.92 1.12 -2.53
C TYR A 155 -1.44 0.71 -2.49
N PHE A 156 -1.09 -0.52 -2.87
CA PHE A 156 0.30 -0.93 -2.97
C PHE A 156 1.08 -0.13 -4.02
N SER A 157 0.50 0.15 -5.18
CA SER A 157 1.11 1.05 -6.17
C SER A 157 1.31 2.47 -5.63
N LEU A 158 0.39 2.96 -4.79
CA LEU A 158 0.57 4.24 -4.11
C LEU A 158 1.74 4.20 -3.11
N PHE A 159 1.89 3.11 -2.37
CA PHE A 159 3.01 2.94 -1.42
C PHE A 159 4.35 2.87 -2.16
N GLU A 160 4.41 2.11 -3.25
CA GLU A 160 5.57 2.07 -4.15
C GLU A 160 5.96 3.48 -4.60
N SER A 161 5.00 4.28 -5.08
CA SER A 161 5.27 5.64 -5.57
C SER A 161 5.77 6.61 -4.49
N SER A 162 5.65 6.24 -3.21
CA SER A 162 6.06 7.08 -2.08
C SER A 162 7.56 6.95 -1.74
N PHE A 163 8.22 5.90 -2.20
CA PHE A 163 9.66 5.76 -2.04
C PHE A 163 10.42 6.74 -2.91
N ARG A 164 11.61 7.16 -2.46
CA ARG A 164 12.48 8.06 -3.22
C ARG A 164 13.49 7.29 -4.04
N SER A 165 14.01 6.19 -3.51
CA SER A 165 14.96 5.30 -4.18
C SER A 165 14.27 4.39 -5.19
N ASP A 166 14.69 4.45 -6.46
CA ASP A 166 14.18 3.57 -7.52
C ASP A 166 14.57 2.10 -7.32
N LEU A 167 15.64 1.83 -6.57
CA LEU A 167 15.99 0.47 -6.16
C LEU A 167 14.94 -0.08 -5.19
N ILE A 168 14.60 0.70 -4.16
CA ILE A 168 13.62 0.32 -3.13
C ILE A 168 12.22 0.19 -3.75
N LYS A 169 11.81 1.11 -4.63
CA LYS A 169 10.56 0.99 -5.40
C LYS A 169 10.42 -0.36 -6.08
N ARG A 170 11.45 -0.80 -6.81
CA ARG A 170 11.42 -2.07 -7.55
C ARG A 170 11.30 -3.27 -6.60
N GLN A 171 12.07 -3.28 -5.52
CA GLN A 171 12.02 -4.35 -4.52
C GLN A 171 10.63 -4.45 -3.87
N TRP A 172 10.02 -3.32 -3.52
CA TRP A 172 8.68 -3.28 -2.94
C TRP A 172 7.60 -3.64 -3.95
N LYS A 173 7.73 -3.21 -5.21
CA LYS A 173 6.84 -3.64 -6.28
C LYS A 173 6.79 -5.16 -6.42
N GLU A 174 7.95 -5.82 -6.43
CA GLU A 174 8.03 -7.28 -6.49
C GLU A 174 7.38 -7.93 -5.25
N THR A 175 7.66 -7.38 -4.07
CA THR A 175 7.08 -7.86 -2.80
C THR A 175 5.55 -7.75 -2.80
N TYR A 176 5.00 -6.63 -3.27
CA TYR A 176 3.56 -6.43 -3.37
C TYR A 176 2.91 -7.33 -4.40
N LEU A 177 3.57 -7.59 -5.54
CA LEU A 177 3.05 -8.53 -6.54
C LEU A 177 2.93 -9.94 -5.96
N ILE A 178 3.96 -10.42 -5.26
CA ILE A 178 3.91 -11.73 -4.59
C ILE A 178 2.74 -11.78 -3.59
N ASN A 179 2.58 -10.75 -2.76
CA ASN A 179 1.49 -10.71 -1.78
C ASN A 179 0.09 -10.70 -2.43
N ILE A 180 -0.08 -9.97 -3.54
CA ILE A 180 -1.34 -9.93 -4.29
C ILE A 180 -1.62 -11.28 -4.97
N ASP A 181 -0.61 -11.94 -5.53
CA ASP A 181 -0.74 -13.24 -6.18
C ASP A 181 -1.10 -14.33 -5.16
N GLU A 182 -0.47 -14.31 -3.98
CA GLU A 182 -0.84 -15.17 -2.84
C GLU A 182 -2.29 -14.94 -2.40
N LEU A 183 -2.67 -13.68 -2.19
CA LEU A 183 -4.04 -13.31 -1.82
C LEU A 183 -5.06 -13.82 -2.84
N ARG A 184 -4.79 -13.60 -4.13
CA ARG A 184 -5.64 -14.05 -5.23
C ARG A 184 -5.76 -15.57 -5.25
N GLY A 185 -4.63 -16.28 -5.22
CA GLY A 185 -4.61 -17.74 -5.27
C GLY A 185 -5.29 -18.41 -4.07
N ILE A 186 -5.28 -17.78 -2.89
CA ILE A 186 -6.06 -18.24 -1.73
C ILE A 186 -7.54 -17.91 -1.92
N ALA A 187 -7.86 -16.69 -2.34
CA ALA A 187 -9.25 -16.22 -2.40
C ALA A 187 -10.07 -16.89 -3.53
N GLU A 188 -9.43 -17.30 -4.62
CA GLU A 188 -10.07 -18.03 -5.73
C GLU A 188 -10.55 -19.44 -5.36
N LYS A 189 -9.98 -20.01 -4.29
CA LYS A 189 -10.34 -21.35 -3.78
C LYS A 189 -11.63 -21.34 -2.96
N ILE A 190 -12.14 -20.16 -2.57
CA ILE A 190 -13.36 -20.02 -1.78
C ILE A 190 -14.57 -20.24 -2.67
N LYS A 191 -15.49 -21.12 -2.23
CA LYS A 191 -16.70 -21.50 -2.99
C LYS A 191 -17.96 -21.48 -2.10
N PHE A 192 -19.08 -21.05 -2.69
CA PHE A 192 -20.43 -21.16 -2.15
C PHE A 192 -21.06 -22.53 -2.35
#